data_AF-A0A7V9C1I2-F1
#
_entry.id   AF-A0A7V9C1I2-F1
#
_cell.length_a   1.000
_cell.length_b   1.000
_cell.length_c   1.000
_cell.angle_alpha   90.00
_cell.angle_beta   90.00
_cell.angle_gamma   90.00
#
_symmetry.space_group_name_H-M   'P 1'
#
loop_
_entity.id
_entity.type
_entity.pdbx_description
1 polymer ?
#
loop_
_entity_poly.entity_id
_entity_poly.type
_entity_poly.pdbx_seq_one_letter_code
_entity_poly.pdbx_strand_id
1 'polypeptide(L)'
;MDALADLLADALRPRLLDDEGGVAHYAFELDSRAAGRRGFPAELSEAFARGNGDPKLELEAWIQDDGLPRRLDYVVQLAPVRTDGKLVLPARTVRVSYELSEFGEPADQDG
;
A
#
# COMPACT_ATOMS: atom_id res chain seq x y z
N MET A 1 8.80 -11.26 10.17
CA MET A 1 7.82 -10.25 10.62
C MET A 1 7.32 -9.52 9.38
N ASP A 2 6.01 -9.52 9.22
CA ASP A 2 5.30 -9.40 7.95
C ASP A 2 5.15 -7.92 7.56
N ALA A 3 5.73 -7.51 6.43
CA ALA A 3 5.76 -6.10 6.02
C ALA A 3 4.35 -5.50 5.84
N LEU A 4 3.36 -6.35 5.59
CA LEU A 4 1.95 -5.99 5.55
C LEU A 4 1.39 -5.62 6.93
N ALA A 5 1.76 -6.35 7.98
CA ALA A 5 1.31 -6.06 9.34
C ALA A 5 1.85 -4.69 9.81
N ASP A 6 3.11 -4.39 9.51
CA ASP A 6 3.73 -3.10 9.83
C ASP A 6 3.09 -1.95 9.05
N LEU A 7 2.66 -2.20 7.80
CA LEU A 7 1.93 -1.22 6.99
C LEU A 7 0.56 -0.90 7.58
N LEU A 8 -0.18 -1.93 7.97
CA LEU A 8 -1.51 -1.77 8.57
C LEU A 8 -1.44 -1.09 9.94
N ALA A 9 -0.36 -1.32 10.70
CA ALA A 9 -0.11 -0.65 11.98
C ALA A 9 0.15 0.86 11.84
N ASP A 10 0.73 1.28 10.71
CA ASP A 10 1.10 2.68 10.43
C ASP A 10 0.02 3.47 9.66
N ALA A 11 -1.09 2.82 9.31
CA ALA A 11 -2.18 3.47 8.58
C ALA A 11 -2.83 4.60 9.40
N LEU A 12 -2.99 5.76 8.76
CA LEU A 12 -3.70 6.90 9.31
C LEU A 12 -5.21 6.64 9.24
N ARG A 13 -5.72 5.88 10.21
CA ARG A 13 -7.13 5.56 10.45
C ARG A 13 -7.86 4.85 9.28
N PRO A 14 -8.22 3.57 9.42
CA PRO A 14 -9.03 2.88 8.41
C PRO A 14 -10.39 3.56 8.23
N ARG A 15 -10.83 3.68 6.98
CA ARG A 15 -12.17 4.10 6.59
C ARG A 15 -12.88 2.95 5.90
N LEU A 16 -13.97 2.46 6.50
CA LEU A 16 -14.85 1.49 5.84
C LEU A 16 -15.51 2.16 4.64
N LEU A 17 -15.39 1.56 3.46
CA LEU A 17 -16.00 2.00 2.21
C LEU A 17 -17.32 1.27 1.97
N ASP A 18 -17.28 -0.06 2.07
CA ASP A 18 -18.44 -0.94 1.92
C ASP A 18 -18.25 -2.23 2.75
N ASP A 19 -19.34 -2.93 2.97
CA ASP A 19 -19.39 -4.24 3.61
C ASP A 19 -20.49 -5.07 2.92
N GLU A 20 -20.06 -6.00 2.05
CA GLU A 20 -20.97 -6.82 1.26
C GLU A 20 -20.56 -8.29 1.32
N GLY A 21 -21.52 -9.16 1.68
CA GLY A 21 -21.36 -10.61 1.54
C GLY A 21 -20.25 -11.23 2.37
N GLY A 22 -19.97 -10.68 3.56
CA GLY A 22 -18.90 -11.16 4.45
C GLY A 22 -17.50 -10.67 4.07
N VAL A 23 -17.44 -9.57 3.32
CA VAL A 23 -16.21 -8.90 2.93
C VAL A 23 -16.33 -7.41 3.25
N ALA A 24 -15.50 -6.95 4.18
CA ALA A 24 -15.38 -5.55 4.52
C ALA A 24 -14.27 -4.90 3.71
N HIS A 25 -14.60 -3.82 3.00
CA HIS A 25 -13.68 -3.06 2.16
C HIS A 25 -13.25 -1.77 2.88
N TYR A 26 -11.95 -1.62 3.11
CA TYR A 26 -11.37 -0.48 3.82
C TYR A 26 -10.42 0.29 2.93
N ALA A 27 -10.42 1.61 3.08
CA ALA A 27 -9.34 2.48 2.61
C ALA A 27 -8.46 2.96 3.77
N PHE A 28 -7.17 3.08 3.50
CA PHE A 28 -6.13 3.50 4.42
C PHE A 28 -5.29 4.57 3.74
N GLU A 29 -4.94 5.64 4.46
CA GLU A 29 -3.94 6.59 4.01
C GLU A 29 -2.61 6.30 4.72
N LEU A 30 -1.53 6.22 3.95
CA LEU A 30 -0.19 5.96 4.42
C LEU A 30 0.74 7.12 4.05
N ASP A 31 1.71 7.44 4.90
CA ASP A 31 2.83 8.30 4.51
C ASP A 31 3.74 7.51 3.55
N SER A 32 3.67 7.86 2.27
CA SER A 32 4.40 7.16 1.20
C SER A 32 5.92 7.26 1.38
N ARG A 33 6.41 8.28 2.07
CA ARG A 33 7.84 8.51 2.33
C ARG A 33 8.33 7.61 3.45
N ALA A 34 7.51 7.40 4.48
CA ALA A 34 7.79 6.44 5.53
C ALA A 34 7.76 5.01 4.96
N ALA A 35 6.74 4.69 4.17
CA ALA A 35 6.57 3.40 3.51
C ALA A 35 7.73 3.09 2.53
N GLY A 36 8.05 4.04 1.63
CA GLY A 36 9.17 3.91 0.68
C GLY A 36 10.54 3.76 1.34
N ARG A 37 10.80 4.44 2.47
CA ARG A 37 12.04 4.25 3.25
C ARG A 37 12.18 2.86 3.86
N ARG A 38 11.06 2.19 4.12
CA ARG A 38 11.03 0.79 4.57
C ARG A 38 11.08 -0.21 3.41
N GLY A 39 11.11 0.29 2.17
CA GLY A 39 11.12 -0.54 0.96
C GLY A 39 9.76 -1.19 0.68
N PHE A 40 8.68 -0.66 1.24
CA PHE A 40 7.36 -1.28 1.13
C PHE A 40 6.28 -0.26 0.79
N PRO A 41 5.42 -0.56 -0.20
CA PRO A 41 5.60 -1.57 -1.23
C PRO A 41 6.89 -1.36 -2.07
N ALA A 42 7.41 -2.42 -2.68
CA ALA A 42 8.71 -2.40 -3.37
C ALA A 42 8.75 -1.35 -4.50
N GLU A 43 7.61 -1.07 -5.13
CA GLU A 43 7.47 -0.08 -6.19
C GLU A 43 7.64 1.36 -5.67
N LEU A 44 7.35 1.61 -4.38
CA LEU A 44 7.61 2.91 -3.76
C LEU A 44 9.10 3.18 -3.51
N SER A 45 9.91 2.14 -3.35
CA SER A 45 11.37 2.31 -3.17
C SER A 45 11.98 3.02 -4.39
N GLU A 46 11.65 2.59 -5.60
CA GLU A 46 12.15 3.24 -6.83
C GLU A 46 11.56 4.63 -7.04
N ALA A 47 10.26 4.80 -6.79
CA ALA A 47 9.58 6.09 -6.89
C ALA A 47 10.17 7.14 -5.93
N PHE A 48 10.47 6.71 -4.71
CA PHE A 48 10.99 7.56 -3.64
C PHE A 48 12.49 7.86 -3.84
N ALA A 49 13.29 6.89 -4.29
CA ALA A 49 14.69 7.12 -4.68
C ALA A 49 14.82 8.21 -5.76
N ARG A 50 13.79 8.39 -6.58
CA ARG A 50 13.74 9.44 -7.63
C ARG A 50 13.11 10.76 -7.16
N GLY A 51 12.58 10.82 -5.94
CA GLY A 51 11.98 12.03 -5.34
C GLY A 51 10.60 12.42 -5.88
N ASN A 52 9.88 11.49 -6.53
CA ASN A 52 8.72 11.81 -7.38
C ASN A 52 7.38 11.29 -6.88
N GLY A 53 7.31 10.70 -5.69
CA GLY A 53 6.06 10.18 -5.11
C GLY A 53 5.20 11.27 -4.49
N ASP A 54 3.87 11.13 -4.62
CA ASP A 54 2.90 11.84 -3.77
C ASP A 54 3.23 11.57 -2.29
N PRO A 55 3.20 12.56 -1.37
CA PRO A 55 3.40 12.33 0.06
C PRO A 55 2.44 11.32 0.70
N LYS A 56 1.30 11.03 0.07
CA LYS A 56 0.28 10.11 0.59
C LYS A 56 0.06 8.95 -0.38
N LEU A 57 -0.07 7.75 0.16
CA LEU A 57 -0.49 6.56 -0.57
C LEU A 57 -1.86 6.13 -0.05
N GLU A 58 -2.84 6.06 -0.94
CA GLU A 58 -4.12 5.42 -0.64
C GLU A 58 -4.01 3.92 -0.94
N LEU A 59 -4.34 3.11 0.05
CA LEU A 59 -4.40 1.66 -0.03
C LEU A 59 -5.82 1.20 0.28
N GLU A 60 -6.32 0.26 -0.49
CA GLU A 60 -7.59 -0.40 -0.29
C GLU A 60 -7.35 -1.86 0.11
N ALA A 61 -8.09 -2.38 1.09
CA ALA A 61 -8.03 -3.77 1.51
C ALA A 61 -9.43 -4.39 1.61
N TRP A 62 -9.56 -5.62 1.16
CA TRP A 62 -10.77 -6.43 1.31
C TRP A 62 -10.51 -7.50 2.34
N ILE A 63 -11.20 -7.40 3.47
CA ILE A 63 -11.03 -8.26 4.63
C ILE A 63 -12.25 -9.18 4.73
N GLN A 64 -12.03 -10.49 4.75
CA GLN A 64 -13.12 -11.45 4.93
C GLN A 64 -13.56 -11.56 6.40
N ASP A 65 -14.68 -12.22 6.65
CA ASP A 65 -15.22 -12.52 7.99
C ASP A 65 -14.23 -13.21 8.94
N ASP A 66 -13.21 -13.89 8.39
CA ASP A 66 -12.12 -14.48 9.17
C ASP A 66 -11.08 -13.45 9.67
N GLY A 67 -11.25 -12.18 9.31
CA GLY A 67 -10.37 -11.08 9.66
C GLY A 67 -9.11 -10.96 8.79
N LEU A 68 -8.97 -11.78 7.74
CA LEU A 68 -7.78 -11.81 6.89
C LEU A 68 -7.98 -10.99 5.60
N PRO A 69 -6.99 -10.17 5.18
CA PRO A 69 -7.08 -9.39 3.96
C PRO A 69 -6.87 -10.28 2.74
N ARG A 70 -7.88 -10.48 1.88
CA ARG A 70 -7.76 -11.29 0.66
C ARG A 70 -7.25 -10.53 -0.55
N ARG A 71 -7.37 -9.21 -0.51
CA ARG A 71 -6.91 -8.34 -1.59
C ARG A 71 -6.38 -7.04 -1.03
N LEU A 72 -5.33 -6.53 -1.66
CA LEU A 72 -4.80 -5.19 -1.42
C LEU A 72 -4.62 -4.49 -2.76
N ASP A 73 -5.19 -3.29 -2.89
CA ASP A 73 -4.98 -2.41 -4.04
C ASP A 73 -4.29 -1.13 -3.58
N TYR A 74 -3.36 -0.61 -4.38
CA TYR A 74 -2.87 0.76 -4.21
C TYR A 74 -2.43 1.35 -5.54
N VAL A 75 -2.39 2.69 -5.58
CA VAL A 75 -1.97 3.46 -6.75
C VAL A 75 -0.83 4.38 -6.36
N VAL A 76 0.32 4.20 -7.02
CA VAL A 76 1.44 5.13 -6.94
C VAL A 76 1.31 6.14 -8.08
N GLN A 77 0.94 7.37 -7.73
CA GLN A 77 0.97 8.50 -8.65
C GLN A 77 2.34 9.18 -8.57
N LEU A 78 3.00 9.29 -9.72
CA LEU A 78 4.28 9.98 -9.83
C LEU A 78 4.04 11.40 -10.34
N ALA A 79 4.66 12.38 -9.69
CA ALA A 79 4.61 13.77 -10.12
C ALA A 79 5.55 14.03 -11.32
N PRO A 80 5.17 14.93 -12.25
CA PRO A 80 6.07 15.45 -13.28
C PRO A 80 7.34 16.04 -12.68
N VAL A 81 8.50 15.71 -13.26
CA VAL A 81 9.77 16.32 -12.86
C VAL A 81 10.25 17.33 -13.89
N ARG A 82 10.89 18.38 -13.40
CA ARG A 82 11.66 19.29 -14.27
C ARG A 82 13.12 18.82 -14.31
N THR A 83 13.59 18.47 -15.51
CA THR A 83 14.99 18.19 -15.81
C THR A 83 15.44 19.11 -16.94
N ASP A 84 16.49 19.90 -16.72
CA ASP A 84 17.09 20.79 -17.72
C ASP A 84 16.08 21.70 -18.44
N GLY A 85 15.13 22.26 -17.69
CA GLY A 85 14.09 23.15 -18.23
C GLY A 85 12.96 22.43 -18.97
N LYS A 86 12.99 21.10 -19.09
CA LYS A 86 11.92 20.29 -19.68
C LYS A 86 11.09 19.60 -18.61
N LEU A 87 9.77 19.60 -18.80
CA LEU A 87 8.84 18.82 -17.97
C LEU A 87 8.84 17.37 -18.49
N VAL A 88 9.28 16.44 -17.66
CA VAL A 88 9.24 15.01 -17.92
C VAL A 88 8.07 14.42 -17.16
N LEU A 89 7.07 13.96 -17.90
CA LEU A 89 5.98 13.19 -17.32
C LEU A 89 6.53 11.81 -16.92
N PRO A 90 6.36 11.37 -15.66
CA PRO A 90 6.80 10.06 -15.27
C PRO A 90 5.99 9.02 -16.04
N ALA A 91 6.69 8.02 -16.56
CA ALA A 91 6.16 7.17 -17.60
C ALA A 91 4.93 6.34 -17.18
N ARG A 92 4.68 6.13 -15.88
CA ARG A 92 3.60 5.24 -15.40
C ARG A 92 3.08 5.65 -14.02
N THR A 93 1.79 5.95 -13.93
CA THR A 93 1.03 5.66 -12.71
C THR A 93 1.06 4.15 -12.52
N VAL A 94 1.51 3.67 -11.36
CA VAL A 94 1.58 2.23 -11.08
C VAL A 94 0.36 1.87 -10.24
N ARG A 95 -0.53 1.05 -10.78
CA ARG A 95 -1.59 0.41 -10.00
C ARG A 95 -1.14 -1.02 -9.68
N VAL A 96 -1.17 -1.37 -8.41
CA VAL A 96 -0.82 -2.70 -7.94
C VAL A 96 -2.04 -3.30 -7.26
N SER A 97 -2.24 -4.60 -7.50
CA SER A 97 -3.28 -5.43 -6.88
C SER A 97 -2.60 -6.71 -6.45
N TYR A 98 -2.59 -6.98 -5.15
CA TYR A 98 -2.17 -8.27 -4.61
C TYR A 98 -3.41 -9.08 -4.24
N GLU A 99 -3.48 -10.30 -4.73
CA GLU A 99 -4.43 -11.31 -4.24
C GLU A 99 -3.69 -12.19 -3.24
N LEU A 100 -4.24 -12.28 -2.03
CA LEU A 100 -3.64 -13.00 -0.92
C LEU A 100 -4.43 -14.29 -0.68
N SER A 101 -3.81 -15.40 -1.06
CA SER A 101 -4.28 -16.76 -0.84
C SER A 101 -3.22 -17.52 -0.05
N GLU A 102 -3.63 -18.48 0.78
CA GLU A 102 -2.72 -19.31 1.59
C GLU A 102 -2.03 -18.57 2.74
N PHE A 103 -2.82 -18.18 3.75
CA PHE A 103 -2.29 -17.68 5.02
C PHE A 103 -1.66 -18.85 5.78
N GLY A 104 -0.41 -18.67 6.23
CA GLY A 104 0.26 -19.64 7.09
C GLY A 104 -0.43 -19.79 8.44
N GLU A 105 -0.08 -20.84 9.18
CA GLU A 105 -0.52 -20.94 10.57
C GLU A 105 0.06 -19.77 11.38
N PRO A 106 -0.72 -19.19 12.32
CA PRO A 106 -0.19 -18.16 13.20
C PRO A 106 1.05 -18.72 13.88
N ALA A 107 2.18 -18.02 13.77
CA ALA A 107 3.37 -18.40 14.49
C ALA A 107 3.04 -18.33 15.98
N ASP A 108 3.10 -19.48 16.67
CA ASP A 108 2.94 -19.55 18.12
C ASP A 108 3.90 -18.53 18.74
N GLN A 109 3.34 -17.46 19.32
CA GLN A 109 4.08 -16.52 20.14
C GLN A 109 4.24 -17.13 21.54
N ASP A 110 4.91 -18.26 21.63
CA ASP A 110 5.32 -18.87 22.89
C ASP A 110 6.85 -19.01 22.91
N GLY A 111 7.52 -18.14 23.69
CA GLY A 111 8.92 -18.29 24.11
C GLY A 111 9.75 -17.02 24.16
#